data_AF-E3CT27-F1
#
_entry.id   AF-E3CT27-F1
#
_cell.length_a   1.000
_cell.length_b   1.000
_cell.length_c   1.000
_cell.angle_alpha   90.00
_cell.angle_beta   90.00
_cell.angle_gamma   90.00
#
_symmetry.space_group_name_H-M   'P 1'
#
loop_
_entity.id
_entity.type
_entity.pdbx_description
1 polymer ?
#
loop_
_entity_poly.entity_id
_entity_poly.type
_entity_poly.pdbx_seq_one_letter_code
_entity_poly.pdbx_strand_id
1 'polypeptide(L)' 'MENKEPFDLAKSRAENFGLDLEEAYDTMLAFSLENKFDCYSIEERNQLERVLETLMDFSDMWMNGQIILVGKEREAIE' A
#
# COMPACT_ATOMS: atom_id res chain seq x y z
N MET A 1 -24.93 7.64 -24.68
CA MET A 1 -24.19 8.10 -23.49
C MET A 1 -23.54 6.86 -22.90
N GLU A 2 -22.22 6.79 -22.93
CA GLU A 2 -21.47 5.70 -22.31
C GLU A 2 -21.68 5.82 -20.80
N ASN A 3 -22.37 4.84 -20.19
CA ASN A 3 -22.52 4.75 -18.74
C ASN A 3 -21.13 4.44 -18.15
N LYS A 4 -20.32 5.48 -17.89
CA LYS A 4 -19.14 5.32 -17.06
C LYS A 4 -19.62 5.19 -15.62
N GLU A 5 -19.54 3.97 -15.09
CA GLU A 5 -19.66 3.76 -13.65
C GLU A 5 -18.67 4.68 -12.91
N PRO A 6 -19.06 5.22 -11.75
CA PRO A 6 -18.16 6.03 -10.93
C PRO A 6 -16.90 5.21 -10.60
N PHE A 7 -15.74 5.88 -10.55
CA PHE A 7 -14.49 5.25 -10.17
C PHE A 7 -14.61 4.71 -8.74
N ASP A 8 -14.53 3.39 -8.60
CA ASP A 8 -14.54 2.70 -7.32
C ASP A 8 -13.10 2.52 -6.84
N LEU A 9 -12.67 3.43 -5.96
CA LEU A 9 -11.34 3.42 -5.37
C LEU A 9 -11.08 2.12 -4.59
N ALA A 10 -12.05 1.65 -3.80
CA ALA A 10 -11.90 0.45 -3.00
C ALA A 10 -11.70 -0.79 -3.88
N LYS A 11 -12.46 -0.89 -4.98
CA LYS A 11 -12.25 -1.95 -5.97
C LYS A 11 -10.88 -1.88 -6.61
N SER A 12 -10.44 -0.70 -7.07
CA SER A 12 -9.12 -0.51 -7.67
C SER A 12 -7.99 -0.89 -6.70
N ARG A 13 -8.13 -0.52 -5.42
CA ARG A 13 -7.17 -0.85 -4.35
C ARG A 13 -7.14 -2.34 -4.06
N ALA A 14 -8.29 -3.01 -4.02
CA ALA A 14 -8.35 -4.45 -3.80
C ALA A 14 -7.73 -5.23 -4.97
N GLU A 15 -7.96 -4.80 -6.21
CA GLU A 15 -7.39 -5.43 -7.42
C GLU A 15 -5.86 -5.31 -7.47
N ASN A 16 -5.29 -4.22 -6.94
CA ASN A 16 -3.85 -3.96 -6.95
C ASN A 16 -3.17 -4.17 -5.59
N PHE A 17 -3.89 -4.69 -4.59
CA PHE A 17 -3.45 -4.72 -3.19
C PHE A 17 -2.02 -5.22 -2.99
N GLY A 18 -1.66 -6.34 -3.63
CA GLY A 18 -0.33 -6.93 -3.49
C GLY A 18 0.78 -6.05 -4.05
N LEU A 19 0.56 -5.45 -5.22
CA LEU A 19 1.55 -4.58 -5.88
C LEU A 19 1.72 -3.26 -5.12
N ASP A 20 0.61 -2.64 -4.75
CA ASP A 20 0.59 -1.39 -3.98
C ASP A 20 1.24 -1.58 -2.60
N LEU A 21 1.03 -2.74 -1.95
CA LEU A 21 1.66 -3.07 -0.67
C LEU A 21 3.17 -3.34 -0.81
N GLU A 22 3.58 -4.00 -1.90
CA GLU A 22 5.00 -4.23 -2.22
C GLU A 22 5.72 -2.90 -2.51
N GLU A 23 5.12 -2.01 -3.31
CA GLU A 23 5.67 -0.68 -3.60
C GLU A 23 5.80 0.16 -2.30
N ALA A 24 4.79 0.12 -1.44
CA ALA A 24 4.82 0.77 -0.14
C ALA A 24 5.97 0.24 0.73
N TYR A 25 6.14 -1.09 0.78
CA TYR A 25 7.21 -1.75 1.52
C TYR A 25 8.59 -1.36 1.00
N ASP A 26 8.82 -1.47 -0.32
CA ASP A 26 10.10 -1.16 -0.94
C ASP A 26 10.49 0.30 -0.74
N THR A 27 9.52 1.21 -0.82
CA THR A 27 9.73 2.63 -0.53
C THR A 27 10.13 2.83 0.92
N MET A 28 9.41 2.27 1.89
CA MET A 28 9.80 2.37 3.32
C MET A 28 11.18 1.77 3.58
N LEU A 29 11.50 0.64 2.95
CA LEU A 29 12.78 -0.01 3.09
C LEU A 29 13.91 0.88 2.56
N ALA A 30 13.76 1.44 1.36
CA ALA A 30 14.74 2.37 0.80
C ALA A 30 15.01 3.55 1.75
N PHE A 31 13.95 4.20 2.23
CA PHE A 31 14.06 5.31 3.19
C PHE A 31 14.73 4.90 4.51
N SER A 32 14.42 3.71 5.03
CA SER A 32 15.02 3.21 6.27
C SER A 32 16.53 2.99 6.16
N LEU A 33 17.04 2.73 4.95
CA LEU A 33 18.45 2.48 4.67
C LEU A 33 19.24 3.75 4.34
N GLU A 34 18.57 4.85 3.96
CA GLU A 34 19.22 6.07 3.50
C GLU A 34 19.94 6.87 4.60
N ASN A 35 19.72 6.54 5.88
CA ASN A 35 20.41 7.15 7.03
C ASN A 35 20.37 8.71 7.04
N LYS A 36 19.27 9.29 6.55
CA LYS A 36 19.10 10.74 6.35
C LYS A 36 18.59 11.52 7.56
N PHE A 37 18.34 10.90 8.72
CA PHE A 37 17.93 11.52 10.00
C PHE A 37 17.21 12.88 9.83
N ASP A 38 15.96 12.83 9.36
CA ASP A 38 15.00 13.96 9.17
C ASP A 38 15.32 15.02 8.10
N CYS A 39 16.35 14.83 7.28
CA CYS A 39 16.74 15.79 6.23
C CYS A 39 15.96 15.65 4.91
N TYR A 40 14.73 15.13 4.94
CA TYR A 40 13.98 14.80 3.72
C TYR A 40 13.52 16.04 2.94
N SER A 41 13.72 16.00 1.62
CA SER A 41 13.17 16.97 0.67
C SER A 41 11.63 16.93 0.66
N ILE A 42 11.01 17.91 0.02
CA ILE A 42 9.54 17.94 -0.11
C ILE A 42 9.06 16.74 -0.94
N GLU A 43 9.78 16.40 -2.01
CA GLU A 43 9.48 15.26 -2.87
C GLU A 43 9.55 13.93 -2.11
N GLU A 44 10.60 13.77 -1.29
CA GLU A 44 10.79 12.59 -0.44
C GLU A 44 9.67 12.47 0.61
N ARG A 45 9.27 13.58 1.22
CA ARG A 45 8.13 13.61 2.15
C ARG A 45 6.82 13.24 1.46
N ASN A 46 6.57 13.77 0.26
CA ASN A 46 5.37 13.44 -0.52
C ASN A 46 5.32 11.94 -0.86
N GLN A 47 6.46 11.29 -1.11
CA GLN A 47 6.51 9.84 -1.31
C GLN A 47 6.10 9.08 -0.04
N LEU A 48 6.65 9.46 1.13
CA LEU A 48 6.29 8.87 2.42
C LEU A 48 4.81 9.11 2.77
N GLU A 49 4.26 10.27 2.46
CA GLU A 49 2.84 10.57 2.66
C GLU A 49 1.94 9.66 1.81
N ARG A 50 2.30 9.42 0.54
CA ARG A 50 1.57 8.47 -0.34
C ARG A 50 1.63 7.03 0.15
N VAL A 51 2.77 6.62 0.70
CA VAL A 51 2.91 5.32 1.37
C VAL A 51 1.97 5.24 2.55
N LEU A 52 1.97 6.27 3.42
CA LEU A 52 1.09 6.31 4.58
C LEU A 52 -0.40 6.27 4.19
N GLU A 53 -0.80 7.04 3.19
CA GLU A 53 -2.16 7.04 2.63
C GLU A 53 -2.56 5.63 2.16
N THR A 54 -1.70 4.97 1.39
CA THR A 54 -1.95 3.61 0.89
C THR A 54 -2.11 2.60 2.03
N LEU A 55 -1.26 2.68 3.06
CA LEU A 55 -1.36 1.81 4.23
C LEU A 55 -2.62 2.09 5.07
N MET A 56 -3.03 3.35 5.19
CA MET A 56 -4.27 3.73 5.88
C MET A 56 -5.51 3.24 5.13
N ASP A 57 -5.53 3.37 3.79
CA ASP A 57 -6.58 2.82 2.94
C ASP A 57 -6.73 1.31 3.18
N PHE A 58 -5.63 0.57 3.14
CA PHE A 58 -5.64 -0.88 3.37
C PHE A 58 -6.06 -1.25 4.78
N SER A 59 -5.63 -0.49 5.78
CA SER A 59 -6.04 -0.68 7.16
C SER A 59 -7.56 -0.48 7.31
N ASP A 60 -8.11 0.59 6.74
CA ASP A 60 -9.56 0.85 6.77
C ASP A 60 -10.34 -0.25 6.03
N MET A 61 -9.89 -0.60 4.83
CA MET A 61 -10.49 -1.66 4.03
C MET A 61 -10.46 -3.03 4.74
N TRP A 62 -9.38 -3.35 5.44
CA TRP A 62 -9.29 -4.55 6.28
C TRP A 62 -10.29 -4.51 7.43
N MET A 63 -10.33 -3.40 8.17
CA MET A 63 -11.23 -3.23 9.32
C MET A 63 -12.71 -3.26 8.92
N ASN A 64 -13.04 -2.79 7.72
CA ASN A 64 -14.38 -2.80 7.15
C ASN A 64 -14.72 -4.12 6.41
N GLY A 65 -13.80 -5.10 6.38
CA GLY A 65 -14.02 -6.41 5.76
C GLY A 65 -14.06 -6.38 4.22
N GLN A 66 -13.54 -5.32 3.60
CA GLN A 66 -13.46 -5.16 2.14
C GLN A 66 -12.29 -5.94 1.54
N ILE A 67 -11.27 -6.27 2.34
CA ILE A 67 -10.16 -7.14 1.97
C ILE A 67 -10.09 -8.31 2.96
N ILE A 68 -9.93 -9.52 2.45
CA ILE A 68 -9.63 -10.73 3.24
C ILE A 68 -8.34 -11.32 2.70
N LEU A 69 -7.36 -11.49 3.58
CA LEU A 69 -6.08 -12.12 3.26
C LEU A 69 -6.19 -13.60 3.59
N VAL A 70 -6.07 -14.43 2.56
CA VAL A 70 -5.94 -15.87 2.73
C VAL A 70 -4.46 -16.21 2.63
N GLY A 71 -3.83 -16.37 3.79
CA GLY A 71 -2.47 -16.88 3.86
C GLY A 71 -2.44 -18.34 3.44
N LYS A 72 -1.52 -18.69 2.54
CA LYS A 72 -1.08 -20.08 2.41
C LYS A 72 0.14 -20.23 3.31
N GLU A 73 0.06 -21.06 4.34
CA GLU A 73 1.25 -21.42 5.12
C GLU A 73 2.31 -21.91 4.13
N ARG A 74 3.50 -21.30 4.16
CA ARG A 74 4.65 -21.86 3.44
C ARG A 74 4.96 -23.16 4.18
N GLU A 75 4.85 -24.29 3.49
CA GLU A 75 5.39 -25.56 4.00
C GLU A 75 6.83 -25.28 4.44
N ALA A 76 7.11 -25.48 5.72
CA ALA A 76 8.45 -25.35 6.24
C ALA A 76 9.31 -26.33 5.44
N ILE A 77 10.28 -25.81 4.68
CA ILE A 77 11.33 -26.65 4.11
C ILE A 77 12.18 -27.07 5.31
N GLU A 78 11.95 -28.30 5.80
CA GLU A 78 12.83 -28.98 6.77
C GLU A 78 14.26 -29.16 6.24
#